data_AF-A0A8J1ZA11-F1
#
_entry.id   AF-A0A8J1ZA11-F1
#
_cell.length_a   1.000
_cell.length_b   1.000
_cell.length_c   1.000
_cell.angle_alpha   90.00
_cell.angle_beta   90.00
_cell.angle_gamma   90.00
#
_symmetry.space_group_name_H-M   'P 1'
#
loop_
_entity.id
_entity.type
_entity.pdbx_description
1 polymer ?
#
loop_
_entity_poly.entity_id
_entity_poly.type
_entity_poly.pdbx_seq_one_letter_code
_entity_poly.pdbx_strand_id
1 'polypeptide(L)'
;MTRSSRGPSWDTMSAVNRALALAKRSAAGEMKRTTTSAGTTMKSSSLNNILMANAPKQHDSTRGTRRSMNVGDDDPPPEYVWYFGFGSNVNPGKMTTSRGLTPAEPSPLRGSLKNFCLVFLHAGYATVVSKDVFFGRDFASFREHASKDTPAEVHGVLWKLKLEDFLELVQQEYYYDTHEVVVDLYDEDTFSANGKNGVGTPGTTTQEAPENITTSGASSEQSHNSSKKITALTFVTTQSFNLDPPGSGPSSRYIELIRSGAKQIGLREDYCAWLDSVKVGR
;
A
#
# COMPACT_ATOMS: atom_id res chain seq x y z
N MET A 1 -15.29 34.80 -6.24
CA MET A 1 -15.15 34.36 -4.83
C MET A 1 -15.08 32.84 -4.81
N THR A 2 -13.88 32.27 -4.81
CA THR A 2 -13.67 30.82 -4.77
C THR A 2 -13.61 30.37 -3.31
N ARG A 3 -14.61 29.59 -2.87
CA ARG A 3 -14.60 28.96 -1.56
C ARG A 3 -13.51 27.88 -1.55
N SER A 4 -12.46 28.12 -0.76
CA SER A 4 -11.49 27.08 -0.36
C SER A 4 -12.26 25.91 0.26
N SER A 5 -12.14 24.73 -0.34
CA SER A 5 -12.67 23.49 0.20
C SER A 5 -11.94 23.17 1.50
N ARG A 6 -12.69 23.14 2.61
CA ARG A 6 -12.16 22.61 3.88
C ARG A 6 -11.94 21.11 3.69
N GLY A 7 -10.74 20.63 4.02
CA GLY A 7 -10.43 19.19 4.00
C GLY A 7 -11.35 18.37 4.91
N PRO A 8 -11.29 17.02 4.82
CA PRO A 8 -12.13 16.13 5.61
C PRO A 8 -12.00 16.39 7.12
N SER A 9 -13.12 16.25 7.85
CA SER A 9 -13.15 16.41 9.31
C SER A 9 -12.27 15.35 9.98
N TRP A 10 -11.61 15.72 11.09
CA TRP A 10 -10.82 14.81 11.92
C TRP A 10 -11.65 13.60 12.39
N ASP A 11 -12.96 13.78 12.57
CA ASP A 11 -13.91 12.77 13.02
C ASP A 11 -14.09 11.60 12.03
N THR A 12 -13.69 11.78 10.76
CA THR A 12 -13.81 10.76 9.70
C THR A 12 -12.50 10.05 9.36
N MET A 13 -11.38 10.45 9.97
CA MET A 13 -10.09 9.81 9.71
C MET A 13 -9.95 8.54 10.53
N SER A 14 -9.55 7.42 9.91
CA SER A 14 -9.13 6.23 10.64
C SER A 14 -7.98 6.55 11.61
N ALA A 15 -7.84 5.78 12.70
CA ALA A 15 -6.79 5.99 13.70
C ALA A 15 -5.38 6.07 13.10
N VAL A 16 -5.16 5.33 12.02
CA VAL A 16 -3.95 5.33 11.20
C VAL A 16 -3.72 6.70 10.54
N ASN A 17 -4.75 7.29 9.92
CA ASN A 17 -4.64 8.61 9.30
C ASN A 17 -4.36 9.71 10.33
N ARG A 18 -4.88 9.56 11.55
CA ARG A 18 -4.53 10.45 12.67
C ARG A 18 -3.07 10.28 13.10
N ALA A 19 -2.60 9.05 13.27
CA ALA A 19 -1.19 8.77 13.58
C ALA A 19 -0.25 9.32 12.50
N LEU A 20 -0.59 9.15 11.22
CA LEU A 20 0.13 9.74 10.09
C LEU A 20 0.13 11.27 10.14
N ALA A 21 -1.01 11.89 10.42
CA ALA A 21 -1.12 13.35 10.53
C ALA A 21 -0.29 13.90 11.70
N LEU A 22 -0.22 13.19 12.83
CA LEU A 22 0.62 13.54 13.98
C LEU A 22 2.11 13.38 13.65
N ALA A 23 2.50 12.27 13.01
CA ALA A 23 3.88 12.04 12.58
C ALA A 23 4.37 13.13 11.59
N LYS A 24 3.53 13.45 10.59
CA LYS A 24 3.83 14.54 9.62
C LYS A 24 3.96 15.90 10.32
N ARG A 25 3.14 16.19 11.34
CA ARG A 25 3.22 17.44 12.13
C ARG A 25 4.48 17.51 13.00
N SER A 26 4.89 16.40 13.61
CA SER A 26 6.12 16.35 14.41
C SER A 26 7.35 16.65 13.54
N ALA A 27 7.45 16.00 12.37
CA ALA A 27 8.53 16.24 11.42
C ALA A 27 8.58 17.70 10.91
N ALA A 28 7.41 18.28 10.59
CA ALA A 28 7.33 19.68 10.14
C ALA A 28 7.64 20.70 11.25
N GLY A 29 7.31 20.38 12.50
CA GLY A 29 7.61 21.21 13.68
C GLY A 29 9.09 21.23 14.02
N GLU A 30 9.79 20.12 13.82
CA GLU A 30 11.22 19.98 14.06
C GLU A 30 12.06 20.73 13.03
N MET A 31 11.63 20.71 11.76
CA MET A 31 12.26 21.48 10.67
C MET A 31 12.17 23.00 10.86
N LYS A 32 11.18 23.49 11.63
CA LYS A 32 11.09 24.92 11.99
C LYS A 32 12.01 25.31 13.15
N ARG A 33 12.45 24.37 14.01
CA ARG A 33 13.33 24.68 15.16
C ARG A 33 14.82 24.61 14.84
N THR A 34 15.22 23.92 13.77
CA THR A 34 16.64 23.74 13.40
C THR A 34 17.22 24.89 12.56
N THR A 35 16.49 25.98 12.32
CA THR A 35 17.02 27.17 11.60
C THR A 35 17.68 28.21 12.50
N THR A 36 17.99 27.88 13.76
CA THR A 36 18.75 28.77 14.64
C THR A 36 19.67 27.98 15.58
N SER A 37 20.85 27.56 15.11
CA SER A 37 22.07 27.42 15.93
C SER A 37 23.16 26.70 15.14
N ALA A 38 24.35 27.29 15.10
CA ALA A 38 25.52 26.75 14.46
C ALA A 38 26.15 25.61 15.29
N GLY A 39 26.55 24.54 14.60
CA GLY A 39 27.70 23.70 14.93
C GLY A 39 27.62 22.85 16.21
N THR A 40 27.17 21.60 16.09
CA THR A 40 27.70 20.45 16.86
C THR A 40 27.31 19.15 16.17
N THR A 41 28.30 18.34 15.81
CA THR A 41 28.13 17.01 15.23
C THR A 41 27.63 16.04 16.31
N MET A 42 26.38 15.56 16.21
CA MET A 42 25.90 14.45 17.04
C MET A 42 25.80 13.15 16.22
N LYS A 43 26.33 12.08 16.83
CA LYS A 43 26.26 10.70 16.34
C LYS A 43 24.83 10.15 16.46
N SER A 44 24.44 9.39 15.44
CA SER A 44 23.18 8.65 15.31
C SER A 44 23.06 7.58 16.40
N SER A 45 22.36 7.89 17.50
CA SER A 45 21.79 6.92 18.43
C SER A 45 20.80 7.60 19.40
N SER A 46 19.60 7.92 18.95
CA SER A 46 18.38 8.04 19.78
C SER A 46 17.22 8.67 18.99
N LEU A 47 16.39 7.84 18.36
CA LEU A 47 15.04 8.24 17.93
C LEU A 47 13.94 7.57 18.78
N ASN A 48 14.28 6.58 19.61
CA ASN A 48 13.29 5.85 20.41
C ASN A 48 12.78 6.60 21.66
N ASN A 49 13.41 7.70 22.08
CA ASN A 49 13.04 8.41 23.32
C ASN A 49 12.15 9.64 23.13
N ILE A 50 11.82 10.05 21.90
CA ILE A 50 11.10 11.30 21.65
C ILE A 50 9.58 11.10 21.44
N LEU A 51 9.11 9.86 21.25
CA LEU A 51 7.71 9.60 20.92
C LEU A 51 6.74 9.45 22.13
N MET A 52 7.20 9.51 23.39
CA MET A 52 6.34 9.17 24.55
C MET A 52 6.38 10.12 25.77
N ALA A 53 6.96 11.32 25.67
CA ALA A 53 6.93 12.25 26.79
C ALA A 53 6.72 13.69 26.31
N ASN A 54 5.49 14.21 26.45
CA ASN A 54 5.19 15.59 26.85
C ASN A 54 3.67 15.85 26.81
N ALA A 55 3.00 15.67 27.95
CA ALA A 55 1.67 16.23 28.19
C ALA A 55 1.80 17.33 29.27
N PRO A 56 1.64 18.63 28.95
CA PRO A 56 1.56 19.65 29.96
C PRO A 56 0.17 19.63 30.62
N LYS A 57 0.15 19.47 31.95
CA LYS A 57 -0.99 19.79 32.80
C LYS A 57 -1.12 21.31 32.89
N GLN A 58 -2.24 21.88 32.44
CA GLN A 58 -2.68 23.19 32.93
C GLN A 58 -4.17 23.22 33.24
N HIS A 59 -4.42 23.69 34.46
CA HIS A 59 -5.66 24.16 35.05
C HIS A 59 -6.08 25.47 34.38
N ASP A 60 -7.32 25.56 33.90
CA ASP A 60 -8.08 26.82 33.97
C ASP A 60 -9.59 26.55 33.99
N SER A 61 -10.25 27.27 34.88
CA SER A 61 -11.66 27.18 35.21
C SER A 61 -12.45 28.26 34.49
N THR A 62 -13.20 27.90 33.45
CA THR A 62 -14.34 28.72 32.99
C THR A 62 -15.54 27.84 32.64
N ARG A 63 -16.63 28.14 33.36
CA ARG A 63 -17.93 27.47 33.35
C ARG A 63 -18.69 27.87 32.08
N GLY A 64 -18.82 26.93 31.15
CA GLY A 64 -19.72 27.04 30.01
C GLY A 64 -20.15 25.65 29.59
N THR A 65 -21.43 25.34 29.74
CA THR A 65 -22.04 24.02 29.51
C THR A 65 -21.95 23.64 28.02
N ARG A 66 -20.78 23.19 27.58
CA ARG A 66 -20.63 22.45 26.33
C ARG A 66 -21.06 21.02 26.59
N ARG A 67 -22.10 20.59 25.88
CA ARG A 67 -22.39 19.16 25.68
C ARG A 67 -21.12 18.52 25.12
N SER A 68 -20.41 17.80 25.97
CA SER A 68 -19.30 16.93 25.60
C SER A 68 -19.85 15.81 24.75
N MET A 69 -19.69 15.92 23.43
CA MET A 69 -19.79 14.75 22.56
C MET A 69 -18.48 13.99 22.75
N ASN A 70 -18.46 13.12 23.76
CA ASN A 70 -17.42 12.13 23.97
C ASN A 70 -17.51 11.10 22.84
N VAL A 71 -16.92 11.39 21.70
CA VAL A 71 -16.53 10.35 20.74
C VAL A 71 -15.11 9.98 21.14
N GLY A 72 -14.89 8.74 21.56
CA GLY A 72 -13.69 8.29 22.25
C GLY A 72 -12.41 8.54 21.45
N ASP A 73 -11.64 9.53 21.89
CA ASP A 73 -10.28 9.83 21.42
C ASP A 73 -9.23 8.88 22.04
N ASP A 74 -9.65 7.87 22.80
CA ASP A 74 -8.77 7.07 23.67
C ASP A 74 -8.28 5.74 23.06
N ASP A 75 -8.69 5.39 21.83
CA ASP A 75 -8.16 4.18 21.21
C ASP A 75 -6.69 4.39 20.81
N PRO A 76 -5.74 3.62 21.37
CA PRO A 76 -4.35 3.72 21.01
C PRO A 76 -4.16 3.41 19.52
N PRO A 77 -3.12 3.98 18.88
CA PRO A 77 -2.82 3.64 17.50
C PRO A 77 -2.56 2.14 17.37
N PRO A 78 -2.92 1.52 16.23
CA PRO A 78 -2.68 0.10 16.04
C PRO A 78 -1.17 -0.19 16.02
N GLU A 79 -0.77 -1.31 16.60
CA GLU A 79 0.64 -1.75 16.60
C GLU A 79 1.12 -2.08 15.18
N TYR A 80 0.24 -2.65 14.36
CA TYR A 80 0.53 -3.07 12.98
C TYR A 80 -0.43 -2.44 11.98
N VAL A 81 0.06 -2.26 10.76
CA VAL A 81 -0.73 -1.84 9.60
C VAL A 81 -0.49 -2.78 8.44
N TRP A 82 -1.52 -2.94 7.61
CA TRP A 82 -1.36 -3.56 6.30
C TRP A 82 -0.97 -2.50 5.28
N TYR A 83 0.11 -2.74 4.54
CA TYR A 83 0.59 -1.90 3.46
C TYR A 83 0.49 -2.63 2.12
N PHE A 84 -0.29 -2.09 1.20
CA PHE A 84 -0.44 -2.60 -0.16
C PHE A 84 0.61 -1.96 -1.09
N GLY A 85 1.59 -2.77 -1.52
CA GLY A 85 2.61 -2.40 -2.49
C GLY A 85 2.27 -2.92 -3.89
N PHE A 86 2.31 -2.04 -4.89
CA PHE A 86 2.01 -2.37 -6.30
C PHE A 86 3.12 -1.99 -7.29
N GLY A 87 4.10 -1.20 -6.84
CA GLY A 87 5.27 -0.79 -7.64
C GLY A 87 6.50 -1.64 -7.33
N SER A 88 7.66 -0.99 -7.16
CA SER A 88 8.91 -1.67 -6.76
C SER A 88 8.80 -2.44 -5.44
N ASN A 89 7.79 -2.12 -4.62
CA ASN A 89 7.53 -2.75 -3.32
C ASN A 89 6.86 -4.13 -3.45
N VAL A 90 6.54 -4.54 -4.68
CA VAL A 90 6.23 -5.93 -5.01
C VAL A 90 7.49 -6.79 -4.92
N ASN A 91 8.69 -6.23 -5.10
CA ASN A 91 9.92 -7.00 -4.96
C ASN A 91 10.31 -7.17 -3.47
N PRO A 92 10.42 -8.40 -2.94
CA PRO A 92 10.80 -8.63 -1.55
C PRO A 92 12.14 -8.00 -1.17
N GLY A 93 13.16 -8.11 -2.03
CA GLY A 93 14.49 -7.54 -1.79
C GLY A 93 14.49 -6.02 -1.72
N LYS A 94 13.54 -5.35 -2.40
CA LYS A 94 13.35 -3.91 -2.24
C LYS A 94 12.82 -3.57 -0.85
N MET A 95 11.89 -4.36 -0.32
CA MET A 95 11.29 -4.15 1.00
C MET A 95 12.25 -4.49 2.15
N THR A 96 12.87 -5.66 2.12
CA THR A 96 13.70 -6.14 3.23
C THR A 96 15.13 -5.66 3.12
N THR A 97 15.81 -5.89 2.00
CA THR A 97 17.24 -5.56 1.85
C THR A 97 17.47 -4.07 1.63
N SER A 98 16.75 -3.44 0.68
CA SER A 98 17.04 -2.05 0.33
C SER A 98 16.47 -1.04 1.31
N ARG A 99 15.31 -1.33 1.93
CA ARG A 99 14.68 -0.43 2.91
C ARG A 99 14.94 -0.83 4.36
N GLY A 100 15.46 -2.03 4.61
CA GLY A 100 15.72 -2.52 5.96
C GLY A 100 14.46 -2.82 6.78
N LEU A 101 13.29 -2.92 6.14
CA LEU A 101 12.04 -3.17 6.86
C LEU A 101 11.94 -4.64 7.27
N THR A 102 11.31 -4.89 8.43
CA THR A 102 11.09 -6.24 8.94
C THR A 102 9.59 -6.52 9.03
N PRO A 103 8.97 -7.06 7.95
CA PRO A 103 7.56 -7.43 7.98
C PRO A 103 7.25 -8.40 9.13
N ALA A 104 6.09 -8.22 9.75
CA ALA A 104 5.62 -9.06 10.86
C ALA A 104 5.32 -10.49 10.43
N GLU A 105 4.97 -10.68 9.15
CA GLU A 105 4.80 -12.00 8.54
C GLU A 105 5.98 -12.27 7.60
N PRO A 106 6.53 -13.50 7.56
CA PRO A 106 7.69 -13.83 6.73
C PRO A 106 7.41 -13.76 5.23
N SER A 107 6.15 -13.94 4.83
CA SER A 107 5.69 -13.87 3.44
C SER A 107 4.56 -12.86 3.31
N PRO A 108 4.58 -11.97 2.29
CA PRO A 108 3.45 -11.08 2.03
C PRO A 108 2.24 -11.88 1.51
N LEU A 109 1.04 -11.33 1.70
CA LEU A 109 -0.15 -11.84 1.02
C LEU A 109 -0.30 -11.16 -0.34
N ARG A 110 -0.93 -11.82 -1.30
CA ARG A 110 -1.24 -11.26 -2.62
C ARG A 110 -2.68 -10.81 -2.66
N GLY A 111 -2.90 -9.76 -3.43
CA GLY A 111 -4.23 -9.21 -3.57
C GLY A 111 -4.40 -8.35 -4.81
N SER A 112 -5.65 -7.94 -5.01
CA SER A 112 -6.08 -7.12 -6.12
C SER A 112 -6.88 -5.93 -5.63
N LEU A 113 -6.58 -4.77 -6.19
CA LEU A 113 -7.22 -3.50 -5.89
C LEU A 113 -8.17 -3.16 -7.05
N LYS A 114 -9.46 -3.44 -6.84
CA LYS A 114 -10.54 -3.23 -7.81
C LYS A 114 -10.77 -1.75 -8.07
N ASN A 115 -11.16 -1.40 -9.30
CA ASN A 115 -11.49 -0.02 -9.72
C ASN A 115 -10.30 0.96 -9.71
N PHE A 116 -9.07 0.45 -9.73
CA PHE A 116 -7.87 1.26 -9.94
C PHE A 116 -7.12 0.77 -11.18
N CYS A 117 -6.29 1.65 -11.73
CA CYS A 117 -5.35 1.33 -12.80
C CYS A 117 -3.93 1.71 -12.37
N LEU A 118 -2.95 0.88 -12.73
CA LEU A 118 -1.54 1.17 -12.53
C LEU A 118 -1.05 2.00 -13.71
N VAL A 119 -0.42 3.14 -13.42
CA VAL A 119 0.13 4.07 -14.41
C VAL A 119 1.53 4.52 -14.01
N PHE A 120 2.34 4.95 -14.99
CA PHE A 120 3.75 5.35 -14.78
C PHE A 120 3.92 6.83 -15.14
N LEU A 121 3.51 7.73 -14.24
CA LEU A 121 3.36 9.16 -14.57
C LEU A 121 4.33 10.09 -13.83
N HIS A 122 4.96 9.59 -12.78
CA HIS A 122 5.79 10.40 -11.90
C HIS A 122 7.26 10.04 -12.12
N ALA A 123 7.97 10.72 -13.03
CA ALA A 123 9.34 10.36 -13.43
C ALA A 123 9.46 8.86 -13.83
N GLY A 124 8.44 8.31 -14.48
CA GLY A 124 8.34 6.89 -14.81
C GLY A 124 8.06 5.94 -13.63
N TYR A 125 7.85 6.45 -12.41
CA TYR A 125 7.45 5.63 -11.25
C TYR A 125 5.97 5.28 -11.28
N ALA A 126 5.67 4.10 -10.73
CA ALA A 126 4.33 3.54 -10.71
C ALA A 126 3.45 4.25 -9.67
N THR A 127 2.19 4.49 -10.04
CA THR A 127 1.15 5.04 -9.16
C THR A 127 -0.20 4.45 -9.54
N VAL A 128 -1.18 4.53 -8.64
CA VAL A 128 -2.53 4.06 -8.90
C VAL A 128 -3.50 5.21 -9.04
N VAL A 129 -4.40 5.11 -10.01
CA VAL A 129 -5.46 6.10 -10.23
C VAL A 129 -6.80 5.38 -10.21
N SER A 130 -7.76 5.93 -9.46
CA SER A 130 -9.14 5.42 -9.48
C SER A 130 -9.71 5.55 -10.90
N LYS A 131 -10.39 4.50 -11.37
CA LYS A 131 -11.03 4.47 -12.68
C LYS A 131 -12.04 5.61 -12.86
N ASP A 132 -12.78 5.96 -11.82
CA ASP A 132 -13.78 7.03 -11.88
C ASP A 132 -13.11 8.39 -12.18
N VAL A 133 -11.93 8.61 -11.60
CA VAL A 133 -11.11 9.80 -11.86
C VAL A 133 -10.43 9.70 -13.23
N PHE A 134 -9.97 8.50 -13.60
CA PHE A 134 -9.26 8.24 -14.86
C PHE A 134 -10.15 8.41 -16.08
N PHE A 135 -11.43 8.01 -16.01
CA PHE A 135 -12.39 8.14 -17.12
C PHE A 135 -13.14 9.47 -17.13
N GLY A 136 -13.13 10.22 -16.01
CA GLY A 136 -13.87 11.49 -15.86
C GLY A 136 -13.12 12.75 -16.30
N ARG A 137 -11.80 12.73 -16.46
CA ARG A 137 -11.05 13.83 -17.11
C ARG A 137 -10.65 13.42 -18.53
N ASP A 138 -10.30 14.41 -19.36
CA ASP A 138 -9.78 14.23 -20.71
C ASP A 138 -8.36 13.61 -20.67
N PHE A 139 -8.29 12.36 -20.22
CA PHE A 139 -7.10 11.51 -20.20
C PHE A 139 -6.90 10.84 -21.57
N ALA A 140 -7.42 11.42 -22.67
CA ALA A 140 -7.24 10.88 -24.02
C ALA A 140 -5.75 10.70 -24.38
N SER A 141 -4.88 11.59 -23.88
CA SER A 141 -3.41 11.46 -23.98
C SER A 141 -2.81 10.31 -23.16
N PHE A 142 -3.49 9.87 -22.11
CA PHE A 142 -3.08 8.73 -21.28
C PHE A 142 -3.67 7.40 -21.78
N ARG A 143 -4.79 7.44 -22.51
CA ARG A 143 -5.34 6.27 -23.23
C ARG A 143 -4.39 5.72 -24.29
N GLU A 144 -3.47 6.53 -24.80
CA GLU A 144 -2.40 6.04 -25.69
C GLU A 144 -1.47 5.03 -24.98
N HIS A 145 -1.40 5.10 -23.64
CA HIS A 145 -0.55 4.26 -22.79
C HIS A 145 -1.34 3.17 -22.06
N ALA A 146 -2.59 3.45 -21.68
CA ALA A 146 -3.53 2.43 -21.24
C ALA A 146 -4.05 1.69 -22.48
N SER A 147 -3.31 0.67 -22.93
CA SER A 147 -3.78 -0.22 -24.00
C SER A 147 -5.18 -0.76 -23.67
N LYS A 148 -5.92 -1.21 -24.70
CA LYS A 148 -7.17 -1.96 -24.49
C LYS A 148 -7.00 -3.16 -23.54
N ASP A 149 -5.76 -3.60 -23.34
CA ASP A 149 -5.36 -4.74 -22.53
C ASP A 149 -4.92 -4.34 -21.10
N THR A 150 -5.12 -3.08 -20.69
CA THR A 150 -4.83 -2.66 -19.32
C THR A 150 -5.73 -3.42 -18.35
N PRO A 151 -5.17 -4.10 -17.34
CA PRO A 151 -5.94 -4.87 -16.38
C PRO A 151 -7.03 -4.04 -15.71
N ALA A 152 -8.15 -4.70 -15.41
CA ALA A 152 -9.28 -4.04 -14.78
C ALA A 152 -9.02 -3.65 -13.31
N GLU A 153 -7.88 -4.04 -12.76
CA GLU A 153 -7.51 -3.91 -11.37
C GLU A 153 -5.99 -3.93 -11.22
N VAL A 154 -5.50 -3.49 -10.06
CA VAL A 154 -4.07 -3.46 -9.76
C VAL A 154 -3.74 -4.63 -8.84
N HIS A 155 -2.87 -5.52 -9.28
CA HIS A 155 -2.39 -6.61 -8.44
C HIS A 155 -1.10 -6.18 -7.72
N GLY A 156 -0.96 -6.66 -6.50
CA GLY A 156 0.16 -6.29 -5.64
C GLY A 156 0.23 -7.18 -4.41
N VAL A 157 0.93 -6.68 -3.41
CA VAL A 157 1.28 -7.42 -2.19
C VAL A 157 0.91 -6.65 -0.94
N LEU A 158 0.45 -7.37 0.07
CA LEU A 158 0.11 -6.88 1.39
C LEU A 158 1.23 -7.25 2.35
N TRP A 159 1.95 -6.23 2.81
CA TRP A 159 2.95 -6.34 3.86
C TRP A 159 2.31 -5.96 5.19
N LYS A 160 2.40 -6.84 6.20
CA LYS A 160 2.05 -6.48 7.57
C LYS A 160 3.28 -5.86 8.21
N LEU A 161 3.23 -4.56 8.48
CA LEU A 161 4.34 -3.81 9.03
C LEU A 161 3.99 -3.32 10.43
N LYS A 162 4.98 -3.22 11.30
CA LYS A 162 4.80 -2.40 12.50
C LYS A 162 4.53 -0.95 12.08
N LEU A 163 3.78 -0.23 12.90
CA LEU A 163 3.48 1.18 12.63
C LEU A 163 4.77 2.02 12.50
N GLU A 164 5.78 1.75 13.32
CA GLU A 164 7.09 2.43 13.26
C GLU A 164 7.78 2.28 11.89
N ASP A 165 7.96 1.05 11.42
CA ASP A 165 8.51 0.72 10.11
C ASP A 165 7.72 1.37 8.95
N PHE A 166 6.39 1.39 9.07
CA PHE A 166 5.56 2.04 8.05
C PHE A 166 5.75 3.56 8.04
N LEU A 167 5.91 4.20 9.20
CA LEU A 167 6.17 5.64 9.26
C LEU A 167 7.55 5.99 8.69
N GLU A 168 8.57 5.14 8.86
CA GLU A 168 9.85 5.29 8.19
C GLU A 168 9.70 5.17 6.66
N LEU A 169 8.92 4.20 6.19
CA LEU A 169 8.61 4.05 4.77
C LEU A 169 7.93 5.31 4.19
N VAL A 170 6.98 5.90 4.91
CA VAL A 170 6.30 7.15 4.49
C VAL A 170 7.31 8.30 4.33
N GLN A 171 8.34 8.38 5.17
CA GLN A 171 9.37 9.41 5.04
C GLN A 171 10.23 9.24 3.77
N GLN A 172 10.41 8.00 3.30
CA GLN A 172 11.14 7.70 2.07
C GLN A 172 10.31 7.99 0.81
N GLU A 173 8.98 8.00 0.92
CA GLU A 173 8.03 8.14 -0.19
C GLU A 173 7.43 9.55 -0.27
N TYR A 174 8.26 10.59 -0.11
CA TYR A 174 7.85 11.99 0.01
C TYR A 174 7.05 12.57 -1.17
N TYR A 175 7.01 11.89 -2.31
CA TYR A 175 6.20 12.26 -3.48
C TYR A 175 4.77 11.70 -3.45
N TYR A 176 4.45 10.87 -2.47
CA TYR A 176 3.18 10.17 -2.37
C TYR A 176 2.41 10.57 -1.12
N ASP A 177 1.09 10.62 -1.27
CA ASP A 177 0.17 10.59 -0.15
C ASP A 177 -0.20 9.15 0.18
N THR A 178 -0.59 8.93 1.43
CA THR A 178 -1.08 7.63 1.89
C THR A 178 -2.59 7.60 1.80
N HIS A 179 -3.13 6.53 1.21
CA HIS A 179 -4.56 6.30 1.08
C HIS A 179 -4.94 4.95 1.67
N GLU A 180 -6.07 4.91 2.35
CA GLU A 180 -6.70 3.67 2.78
C GLU A 180 -7.44 3.04 1.59
N VAL A 181 -7.21 1.75 1.36
CA VAL A 181 -7.78 0.97 0.26
C VAL A 181 -8.27 -0.38 0.77
N VAL A 182 -9.26 -0.95 0.07
CA VAL A 182 -9.76 -2.30 0.33
C VAL A 182 -9.23 -3.22 -0.76
N VAL A 183 -8.47 -4.23 -0.34
CA VAL A 183 -7.79 -5.19 -1.22
C VAL A 183 -8.49 -6.54 -1.13
N ASP A 184 -8.84 -7.10 -2.28
CA ASP A 184 -9.38 -8.46 -2.38
C ASP A 184 -8.21 -9.44 -2.42
N LEU A 185 -8.14 -10.34 -1.44
CA LEU A 185 -7.09 -11.36 -1.36
C LEU A 185 -7.23 -12.41 -2.46
N TYR A 186 -6.10 -12.98 -2.84
CA TYR A 186 -6.07 -14.18 -3.67
C TYR A 186 -6.59 -15.38 -2.86
N ASP A 187 -7.29 -16.29 -3.52
CA ASP A 187 -7.92 -17.44 -2.87
C ASP A 187 -6.88 -18.30 -2.15
N GLU A 188 -5.70 -18.50 -2.75
CA GLU A 188 -4.59 -19.28 -2.18
C GLU A 188 -4.06 -18.69 -0.87
N ASP A 189 -4.20 -17.38 -0.68
CA ASP A 189 -3.73 -16.66 0.51
C ASP A 189 -4.80 -16.55 1.60
N THR A 190 -6.06 -16.91 1.29
CA THR A 190 -7.13 -16.94 2.29
C THR A 190 -7.03 -18.11 3.25
N PHE A 191 -6.52 -19.26 2.78
CA PHE A 191 -6.44 -20.50 3.55
C PHE A 191 -5.33 -20.48 4.62
N SER A 192 -4.22 -19.79 4.36
CA SER A 192 -3.12 -19.64 5.33
C SER A 192 -3.52 -18.81 6.57
N ALA A 193 -4.50 -17.90 6.44
CA ALA A 193 -4.86 -16.99 7.52
C ALA A 193 -5.70 -17.65 8.64
N ASN A 194 -6.21 -18.87 8.46
CA ASN A 194 -7.08 -19.56 9.43
C ASN A 194 -6.38 -20.62 10.31
N GLY A 195 -5.04 -20.65 10.35
CA GLY A 195 -4.32 -21.24 11.48
C GLY A 195 -4.49 -22.75 11.66
N LYS A 196 -4.40 -23.55 10.58
CA LYS A 196 -4.02 -24.96 10.69
C LYS A 196 -2.85 -25.24 9.77
N ASN A 197 -1.64 -25.03 10.30
CA ASN A 197 -0.40 -25.54 9.73
C ASN A 197 -0.42 -27.08 9.76
N GLY A 198 -1.11 -27.67 8.79
CA GLY A 198 -0.85 -29.04 8.37
C GLY A 198 0.34 -28.99 7.42
N VAL A 199 1.54 -29.22 7.95
CA VAL A 199 2.74 -29.47 7.15
C VAL A 199 2.49 -30.75 6.35
N GLY A 200 2.01 -30.60 5.11
CA GLY A 200 1.96 -31.66 4.12
C GLY A 200 3.36 -31.87 3.57
N THR A 201 4.08 -32.84 4.12
CA THR A 201 5.34 -33.35 3.55
C THR A 201 5.10 -33.83 2.12
N PRO A 202 5.98 -33.54 1.14
CA PRO A 202 5.87 -34.10 -0.20
C PRO A 202 6.17 -35.61 -0.14
N GLY A 203 5.11 -36.42 -0.17
CA GLY A 203 5.23 -37.87 -0.29
C GLY A 203 5.58 -38.27 -1.72
N THR A 204 6.82 -38.75 -1.89
CA THR A 204 7.27 -39.55 -3.03
C THR A 204 6.23 -40.62 -3.38
N THR A 205 5.57 -40.50 -4.53
CA THR A 205 4.63 -41.52 -5.03
C THR A 205 5.15 -42.08 -6.35
N THR A 206 5.50 -43.35 -6.27
CA THR A 206 5.88 -44.29 -7.32
C THR A 206 4.87 -44.31 -8.47
N GLN A 207 5.40 -44.38 -9.70
CA GLN A 207 4.65 -44.62 -10.94
C GLN A 207 4.08 -46.04 -10.96
N GLU A 208 2.76 -46.18 -11.05
CA GLU A 208 2.10 -47.30 -11.73
C GLU A 208 0.96 -46.74 -12.60
N ALA A 209 0.82 -47.31 -13.80
CA ALA A 209 -0.14 -46.96 -14.85
C ALA A 209 -1.21 -48.09 -14.98
N PRO A 210 -2.18 -48.02 -15.91
CA PRO A 210 -3.44 -47.29 -15.74
C PRO A 210 -4.69 -48.18 -16.02
N GLU A 211 -5.82 -47.97 -15.32
CA GLU A 211 -7.12 -48.50 -15.76
C GLU A 211 -8.27 -47.49 -15.57
N ASN A 212 -8.58 -46.81 -16.69
CA ASN A 212 -9.90 -46.62 -17.30
C ASN A 212 -11.17 -46.70 -16.41
N ILE A 213 -11.70 -45.57 -15.92
CA ILE A 213 -13.13 -45.44 -15.56
C ILE A 213 -13.67 -44.07 -16.01
N THR A 214 -14.66 -44.14 -16.90
CA THR A 214 -15.57 -43.07 -17.30
C THR A 214 -16.59 -42.80 -16.19
N THR A 215 -16.70 -41.58 -15.67
CA THR A 215 -17.98 -41.09 -15.11
C THR A 215 -18.10 -39.58 -15.25
N SER A 216 -19.03 -39.20 -16.11
CA SER A 216 -19.64 -37.89 -16.26
C SER A 216 -20.43 -37.50 -15.01
N GLY A 217 -20.11 -36.34 -14.43
CA GLY A 217 -20.87 -35.73 -13.33
C GLY A 217 -20.63 -34.23 -13.31
N ALA A 218 -21.29 -33.51 -14.21
CA ALA A 218 -21.29 -32.05 -14.23
C ALA A 218 -22.18 -31.53 -13.09
N SER A 219 -21.57 -31.26 -11.94
CA SER A 219 -22.17 -30.49 -10.86
C SER A 219 -21.45 -29.15 -10.79
N SER A 220 -22.03 -28.16 -11.47
CA SER A 220 -21.64 -26.75 -11.36
C SER A 220 -22.09 -26.20 -10.00
N GLU A 221 -21.35 -26.52 -8.94
CA GLU A 221 -21.44 -25.79 -7.69
C GLU A 221 -20.75 -24.43 -7.87
N GLN A 222 -21.54 -23.41 -8.22
CA GLN A 222 -21.17 -22.00 -8.05
C GLN A 222 -21.11 -21.69 -6.56
N SER A 223 -20.11 -22.24 -5.86
CA SER A 223 -19.74 -21.80 -4.52
C SER A 223 -19.33 -20.34 -4.62
N HIS A 224 -20.21 -19.45 -4.16
CA HIS A 224 -19.92 -18.03 -3.99
C HIS A 224 -18.92 -17.91 -2.85
N ASN A 225 -17.65 -18.19 -3.15
CA ASN A 225 -16.57 -17.97 -2.21
C ASN A 225 -16.41 -16.45 -2.08
N SER A 226 -16.93 -15.89 -0.99
CA SER A 226 -16.79 -14.46 -0.72
C SER A 226 -15.31 -14.17 -0.56
N SER A 227 -14.71 -13.49 -1.54
CA SER A 227 -13.29 -13.13 -1.48
C SER A 227 -13.00 -12.36 -0.20
N LYS A 228 -12.01 -12.82 0.56
CA LYS A 228 -11.60 -12.16 1.80
C LYS A 228 -10.99 -10.79 1.46
N LYS A 229 -11.40 -9.77 2.20
CA LYS A 229 -10.93 -8.38 1.99
C LYS A 229 -10.07 -7.91 3.15
N ILE A 230 -9.03 -7.12 2.86
CA ILE A 230 -8.19 -6.46 3.84
C ILE A 230 -8.17 -4.96 3.59
N THR A 231 -8.41 -4.17 4.64
CA THR A 231 -8.16 -2.73 4.63
C THR A 231 -6.66 -2.50 4.81
N ALA A 232 -6.06 -1.79 3.87
CA ALA A 232 -4.62 -1.52 3.83
C ALA A 232 -4.34 -0.06 3.46
N LEU A 233 -3.13 0.38 3.72
CA LEU A 233 -2.60 1.66 3.27
C LEU A 233 -1.84 1.47 1.97
N THR A 234 -1.90 2.44 1.08
CA THR A 234 -1.09 2.45 -0.13
C THR A 234 -0.62 3.86 -0.46
N PHE A 235 0.37 3.97 -1.33
CA PHE A 235 0.91 5.25 -1.78
C PHE A 235 0.25 5.67 -3.09
N VAL A 236 -0.20 6.92 -3.16
CA VAL A 236 -0.81 7.51 -4.35
C VAL A 236 -0.13 8.83 -4.62
N THR A 237 0.27 9.07 -5.87
CA THR A 237 0.97 10.30 -6.22
C THR A 237 0.06 11.49 -5.97
N THR A 238 0.58 12.52 -5.30
CA THR A 238 -0.20 13.74 -5.11
C THR A 238 -0.40 14.44 -6.46
N GLN A 239 -1.61 14.93 -6.75
CA GLN A 239 -1.96 15.54 -8.05
C GLN A 239 -1.14 16.80 -8.39
N SER A 240 -0.29 17.26 -7.46
CA SER A 240 0.45 18.51 -7.52
C SER A 240 1.78 18.42 -8.28
N PHE A 241 2.25 17.21 -8.63
CA PHE A 241 3.51 17.06 -9.33
C PHE A 241 3.31 17.06 -10.84
N ASN A 242 4.22 17.74 -11.54
CA ASN A 242 4.31 17.72 -13.01
C ASN A 242 4.33 16.26 -13.47
N LEU A 243 3.18 15.79 -13.93
CA LEU A 243 3.09 14.49 -14.59
C LEU A 243 4.01 14.58 -15.80
N ASP A 244 4.83 13.55 -15.99
CA ASP A 244 5.68 13.52 -17.15
C ASP A 244 4.85 13.64 -18.43
N PRO A 245 5.43 14.22 -19.49
CA PRO A 245 4.79 14.18 -20.79
C PRO A 245 4.47 12.72 -21.18
N PRO A 246 3.35 12.49 -21.90
CA PRO A 246 3.02 11.17 -22.43
C PRO A 246 4.24 10.57 -23.16
N GLY A 247 4.55 9.32 -22.87
CA GLY A 247 5.68 8.60 -23.48
C GLY A 247 6.93 8.47 -22.62
N SER A 248 6.97 9.08 -21.42
CA SER A 248 8.15 9.00 -20.54
C SER A 248 8.43 7.60 -20.02
N GLY A 249 7.41 6.76 -19.82
CA GLY A 249 7.50 5.35 -19.42
C GLY A 249 8.34 5.06 -18.16
N PRO A 250 8.28 3.86 -17.59
CA PRO A 250 9.24 3.45 -16.57
C PRO A 250 10.62 3.20 -17.19
N SER A 251 11.69 3.49 -16.44
CA SER A 251 13.04 3.03 -16.82
C SER A 251 13.14 1.50 -16.85
N SER A 252 14.05 0.95 -17.67
CA SER A 252 14.24 -0.52 -17.79
C SER A 252 14.48 -1.16 -16.44
N ARG A 253 15.35 -0.54 -15.63
CA ARG A 253 15.71 -1.03 -14.30
C ARG A 253 14.50 -1.07 -13.37
N TYR A 254 13.66 -0.03 -13.41
CA TYR A 254 12.51 0.06 -12.52
C TYR A 254 11.43 -0.96 -12.90
N ILE A 255 11.08 -1.08 -14.18
CA ILE A 255 10.05 -2.05 -14.60
C ILE A 255 10.52 -3.49 -14.38
N GLU A 256 11.81 -3.79 -14.57
CA GLU A 256 12.37 -5.12 -14.30
C GLU A 256 12.28 -5.49 -12.81
N LEU A 257 12.46 -4.52 -11.92
CA LEU A 257 12.28 -4.73 -10.49
C LEU A 257 10.83 -5.14 -10.16
N ILE A 258 9.85 -4.53 -10.82
CA ILE A 258 8.43 -4.88 -10.64
C ILE A 258 8.14 -6.25 -11.22
N ARG A 259 8.57 -6.53 -12.47
CA ARG A 259 8.35 -7.80 -13.16
C ARG A 259 8.93 -8.98 -12.40
N SER A 260 10.20 -8.88 -12.01
CA SER A 260 10.88 -9.93 -11.24
C SER A 260 10.21 -10.17 -9.89
N GLY A 261 9.84 -9.09 -9.17
CA GLY A 261 9.11 -9.19 -7.90
C GLY A 261 7.75 -9.86 -8.05
N ALA A 262 6.98 -9.45 -9.08
CA ALA A 262 5.66 -9.99 -9.36
C ALA A 262 5.71 -11.50 -9.66
N LYS A 263 6.67 -11.92 -10.50
CA LYS A 263 6.90 -13.33 -10.83
C LYS A 263 7.39 -14.13 -9.62
N GLN A 264 8.33 -13.59 -8.85
CA GLN A 264 8.89 -14.24 -7.67
C GLN A 264 7.83 -14.53 -6.61
N ILE A 265 6.90 -13.59 -6.40
CA ILE A 265 5.81 -13.75 -5.43
C ILE A 265 4.65 -14.57 -5.99
N GLY A 266 4.59 -14.75 -7.31
CA GLY A 266 3.47 -15.45 -7.95
C GLY A 266 2.19 -14.61 -7.95
N LEU A 267 2.28 -13.34 -8.37
CA LEU A 267 1.09 -12.60 -8.81
C LEU A 267 0.45 -13.32 -10.00
N ARG A 268 -0.82 -13.04 -10.29
CA ARG A 268 -1.53 -13.73 -11.38
C ARG A 268 -0.80 -13.63 -12.72
N GLU A 269 -0.84 -14.72 -13.46
CA GLU A 269 -0.09 -14.90 -14.71
C GLU A 269 -0.50 -13.87 -15.79
N ASP A 270 -1.80 -13.61 -15.92
CA ASP A 270 -2.34 -12.59 -16.82
C ASP A 270 -1.82 -11.18 -16.50
N TYR A 271 -1.75 -10.82 -15.21
CA TYR A 271 -1.17 -9.56 -14.78
C TYR A 271 0.33 -9.48 -15.02
N CYS A 272 1.06 -10.59 -14.82
CA CYS A 272 2.50 -10.65 -15.13
C CYS A 272 2.76 -10.51 -16.64
N ALA A 273 1.96 -11.16 -17.48
CA ALA A 273 2.03 -11.02 -18.93
C ALA A 273 1.76 -9.58 -19.37
N TRP A 274 0.80 -8.89 -18.73
CA TRP A 274 0.59 -7.47 -18.95
C TRP A 274 1.81 -6.63 -18.53
N LEU A 275 2.39 -6.86 -17.34
CA LEU A 275 3.61 -6.16 -16.90
C LEU A 275 4.77 -6.34 -17.89
N ASP A 276 4.92 -7.52 -18.48
CA ASP A 276 5.92 -7.81 -19.51
C ASP A 276 5.69 -7.00 -20.80
N SER A 277 4.43 -6.68 -21.11
CA SER A 277 4.07 -5.85 -22.28
C SER A 277 4.30 -4.33 -22.07
N VAL A 278 4.49 -3.87 -20.83
CA VAL A 278 4.69 -2.44 -20.52
C VAL A 278 5.93 -1.92 -21.25
N LYS A 279 5.74 -0.88 -22.06
CA LYS A 279 6.83 -0.22 -22.79
C LYS A 279 7.74 0.53 -21.83
N VAL A 280 9.05 0.41 -22.06
CA VAL A 280 10.06 1.17 -21.33
C VAL A 280 10.16 2.59 -21.89
N GLY A 281 10.33 3.55 -21.00
CA GLY A 281 10.70 4.93 -21.32
C GLY A 281 12.06 5.06 -21.99
N ARG A 282 12.26 6.12 -22.79
CA ARG A 282 13.59 6.47 -23.35
C ARG A 282 14.48 7.16 -22.32
#